data_AF-A0A8S9L3C8-F1
#
_entry.id   AF-A0A8S9L3C8-F1
#
_cell.length_a   1.000
_cell.length_b   1.000
_cell.length_c   1.000
_cell.angle_alpha   90.00
_cell.angle_beta   90.00
_cell.angle_gamma   90.00
#
_symmetry.space_group_name_H-M   'P 1'
#
loop_
_entity.id
_entity.type
_entity.pdbx_description
1 polymer ?
#
loop_
_entity_poly.entity_id
_entity_poly.type
_entity_poly.pdbx_seq_one_letter_code
_entity_poly.pdbx_strand_id
1 'polypeptide(L)'
;MGFLRYDEALHIFSQFVFKQDYPRFGFEQLTVRAVHLAGHLPLALKLLGSFLCGKDEETWRSTLQRLDASQGNGIQEVCSYVEASEYLQIKSKRYIVADEGEYSPSYHMFL
;
A
#
# COMPACT_ATOMS: atom_id res chain seq x y z
N MET A 1 -15.72 -13.47 -12.71
CA MET A 1 -14.38 -13.08 -12.25
C MET A 1 -14.56 -12.38 -10.91
N GLY A 2 -14.09 -12.98 -9.82
CA GLY A 2 -14.28 -12.42 -8.47
C GLY A 2 -13.27 -11.33 -8.16
N PHE A 3 -13.71 -10.27 -7.47
CA PHE A 3 -12.83 -9.28 -6.86
C PHE A 3 -12.16 -9.89 -5.63
N LEU A 4 -10.91 -9.53 -5.38
CA LEU A 4 -10.21 -9.92 -4.15
C LEU A 4 -10.73 -9.11 -2.98
N ARG A 5 -10.67 -9.70 -1.78
CA ARG A 5 -10.78 -8.90 -0.56
C ARG A 5 -9.58 -7.94 -0.49
N TYR A 6 -9.78 -6.80 0.13
CA TYR A 6 -8.75 -5.78 0.21
C TYR A 6 -7.44 -6.29 0.84
N ASP A 7 -7.55 -7.09 1.91
CA ASP A 7 -6.40 -7.70 2.57
C ASP A 7 -5.67 -8.71 1.68
N GLU A 8 -6.40 -9.51 0.90
CA GLU A 8 -5.82 -10.44 -0.08
C GLU A 8 -5.15 -9.68 -1.23
N ALA A 9 -5.77 -8.60 -1.71
CA ALA A 9 -5.23 -7.76 -2.77
C ALA A 9 -3.90 -7.12 -2.36
N LEU A 10 -3.84 -6.53 -1.16
CA LEU A 10 -2.62 -5.99 -0.58
C LEU A 10 -1.53 -7.04 -0.43
N HIS A 11 -1.88 -8.20 0.11
CA HIS A 11 -0.93 -9.28 0.34
C HIS A 11 -0.35 -9.79 -0.99
N ILE A 12 -1.20 -10.10 -1.96
CA ILE A 12 -0.78 -10.57 -3.30
C ILE A 12 0.10 -9.51 -3.98
N PHE A 13 -0.30 -8.25 -3.92
CA PHE A 13 0.44 -7.16 -4.54
C PHE A 13 1.80 -6.93 -3.87
N SER A 14 1.86 -7.00 -2.54
CA SER A 14 3.10 -6.87 -1.77
C SER A 14 4.06 -8.02 -2.04
N GLN A 15 3.54 -9.25 -2.10
CA GLN A 15 4.30 -10.43 -2.48
C GLN A 15 4.86 -10.32 -3.90
N PHE A 16 4.06 -9.75 -4.82
CA PHE A 16 4.47 -9.60 -6.20
C PHE A 16 5.65 -8.63 -6.35
N VAL A 17 5.51 -7.44 -5.74
CA VAL A 17 6.42 -6.30 -5.88
C VAL A 17 7.62 -6.40 -4.94
N PHE A 18 7.39 -6.65 -3.66
CA PHE A 18 8.41 -6.58 -2.61
C PHE A 18 8.96 -7.95 -2.21
N LYS A 19 8.36 -9.05 -2.68
CA LYS A 19 8.65 -10.43 -2.23
C LYS A 19 8.44 -10.62 -0.72
N GLN A 20 7.49 -9.88 -0.17
CA GLN A 20 7.15 -9.86 1.26
C GLN A 20 5.63 -9.80 1.43
N ASP A 21 5.13 -10.27 2.56
CA ASP A 21 3.69 -10.29 2.85
C ASP A 21 3.10 -8.88 3.01
N TYR A 22 3.97 -7.90 3.23
CA TYR A 22 3.63 -6.51 3.50
C TYR A 22 4.51 -5.56 2.67
N PRO A 23 4.03 -4.34 2.42
CA PRO A 23 4.81 -3.33 1.73
C PRO A 23 6.05 -2.92 2.53
N ARG A 24 7.11 -2.56 1.81
CA ARG A 24 8.33 -2.01 2.41
C ARG A 24 8.03 -0.67 3.09
N PHE A 25 8.78 -0.36 4.15
CA PHE A 25 8.69 0.96 4.80
C PHE A 25 8.92 2.09 3.79
N GLY A 26 8.03 3.08 3.78
CA GLY A 26 7.99 4.18 2.81
C GLY A 26 7.02 3.94 1.64
N PHE A 27 6.66 2.68 1.37
CA PHE A 27 5.77 2.30 0.27
C PHE A 27 4.34 1.98 0.73
N GLU A 28 4.02 2.06 2.02
CA GLU A 28 2.71 1.66 2.56
C GLU A 28 1.56 2.40 1.87
N GLN A 29 1.59 3.75 1.88
CA GLN A 29 0.54 4.58 1.27
C GLN A 29 0.46 4.37 -0.26
N LEU A 30 1.61 4.21 -0.91
CA LEU A 30 1.66 3.97 -2.36
C LEU A 30 1.07 2.61 -2.74
N THR A 31 1.27 1.60 -1.89
CA THR A 31 0.74 0.25 -2.07
C THR A 31 -0.77 0.24 -1.90
N VAL A 32 -1.30 0.92 -0.87
CA VAL A 32 -2.74 1.12 -0.69
C VAL A 32 -3.36 1.75 -1.93
N ARG A 33 -2.79 2.87 -2.38
CA ARG A 33 -3.27 3.60 -3.55
C ARG A 33 -3.22 2.76 -4.83
N ALA A 34 -2.16 1.97 -5.02
CA ALA A 34 -2.05 1.05 -6.14
C ALA A 34 -3.15 -0.03 -6.14
N VAL A 35 -3.44 -0.62 -4.97
CA VAL A 35 -4.52 -1.62 -4.82
C VAL A 35 -5.88 -1.00 -5.13
N HIS A 36 -6.11 0.23 -4.65
CA HIS A 36 -7.34 0.98 -4.89
C HIS A 36 -7.52 1.28 -6.39
N LEU A 37 -6.46 1.75 -7.06
CA LEU A 37 -6.45 2.03 -8.50
C LEU A 37 -6.65 0.77 -9.36
N ALA A 38 -6.19 -0.38 -8.88
CA ALA A 38 -6.40 -1.66 -9.53
C ALA A 38 -7.81 -2.26 -9.28
N GLY A 39 -8.63 -1.62 -8.45
CA GLY A 39 -10.02 -2.02 -8.18
C GLY A 39 -10.17 -3.42 -7.58
N HIS A 40 -9.14 -3.94 -6.92
CA HIS A 40 -9.09 -5.31 -6.38
C HIS A 40 -9.24 -6.42 -7.43
N LEU A 41 -8.99 -6.12 -8.72
CA LEU A 41 -8.92 -7.16 -9.74
C LEU A 41 -7.53 -7.81 -9.72
N PRO A 42 -7.42 -9.16 -9.59
CA PRO A 42 -6.13 -9.86 -9.64
C PRO A 42 -5.31 -9.52 -10.88
N LEU A 43 -5.98 -9.33 -12.02
CA LEU A 43 -5.32 -9.03 -13.29
C LEU A 43 -4.74 -7.61 -13.31
N ALA A 44 -5.50 -6.63 -12.81
CA ALA A 44 -5.04 -5.25 -12.72
C ALA A 44 -3.90 -5.10 -11.69
N LEU A 45 -3.99 -5.81 -10.56
CA LEU A 45 -2.93 -5.85 -9.55
C LEU A 45 -1.62 -6.39 -10.11
N LYS A 46 -1.67 -7.47 -10.90
CA LYS A 46 -0.48 -8.03 -11.55
C LYS A 46 0.13 -7.08 -12.57
N LEU A 47 -0.71 -6.42 -13.38
CA LEU A 47 -0.25 -5.49 -14.41
C LEU A 47 0.36 -4.23 -13.79
N LEU A 48 -0.28 -3.68 -12.76
CA LEU A 48 0.24 -2.53 -12.04
C LEU A 48 1.50 -2.92 -11.24
N GLY A 49 1.49 -4.09 -10.60
CA GLY A 49 2.62 -4.63 -9.87
C GLY A 49 3.84 -4.87 -10.77
N SER A 50 3.66 -5.37 -12.00
CA SER A 50 4.78 -5.57 -12.93
C SER A 50 5.36 -4.26 -13.43
N PHE A 51 4.52 -3.24 -13.60
CA PHE A 51 4.95 -1.90 -13.99
C PHE A 51 5.77 -1.19 -12.90
N LEU A 52 5.40 -1.42 -11.64
CA LEU A 52 5.98 -0.76 -10.47
C LEU A 52 7.12 -1.55 -9.80
N CYS A 53 7.22 -2.85 -10.07
CA CYS A 53 8.25 -3.72 -9.50
C CYS A 53 9.67 -3.19 -9.80
N GLY A 54 10.50 -3.09 -8.77
CA GLY A 54 11.88 -2.61 -8.89
C GLY A 54 12.04 -1.10 -9.16
N LYS A 55 10.95 -0.32 -9.12
CA LYS A 55 10.99 1.14 -9.22
C LYS A 55 11.13 1.78 -7.83
N ASP A 56 11.71 2.98 -7.81
CA ASP A 56 11.83 3.81 -6.61
C ASP A 56 10.50 4.50 -6.26
N GLU A 57 10.44 5.07 -5.05
CA GLU A 57 9.26 5.71 -4.49
C GLU A 57 8.75 6.90 -5.31
N GLU A 58 9.65 7.68 -5.92
CA GLU A 58 9.29 8.86 -6.72
C GLU A 58 8.66 8.43 -8.05
N THR A 59 9.22 7.40 -8.69
CA THR A 59 8.66 6.78 -9.89
C THR A 59 7.28 6.19 -9.62
N TRP A 60 7.08 5.56 -8.45
CA TRP A 60 5.76 5.07 -8.02
C TRP A 60 4.75 6.20 -7.90
N ARG A 61 5.09 7.25 -7.14
CA ARG A 61 4.23 8.41 -6.91
C ARG A 61 3.80 9.05 -8.23
N SER A 62 4.75 9.30 -9.12
CA SER A 62 4.51 9.90 -10.44
C SER A 62 3.63 9.01 -11.32
N THR A 63 3.84 7.70 -11.29
CA THR A 63 3.04 6.74 -12.07
C THR A 63 1.60 6.69 -11.57
N LEU A 64 1.40 6.53 -10.26
CA LEU A 64 0.08 6.43 -9.65
C LEU A 64 -0.70 7.74 -9.85
N GLN A 65 -0.03 8.89 -9.72
CA GLN A 65 -0.63 10.20 -9.99
C GLN A 65 -1.11 10.34 -11.45
N ARG A 66 -0.32 9.85 -12.41
CA ARG A 66 -0.74 9.84 -13.83
C ARG A 66 -1.93 8.91 -14.06
N LEU A 67 -1.94 7.76 -13.38
CA LEU A 67 -3.03 6.79 -13.48
C LEU A 67 -4.34 7.36 -12.92
N ASP A 68 -4.29 8.02 -11.76
CA ASP A 68 -5.42 8.76 -11.18
C ASP A 68 -5.93 9.86 -12.13
N ALA A 69 -5.02 10.67 -12.69
CA ALA A 69 -5.39 11.73 -13.62
C ALA A 69 -6.05 11.17 -14.89
N SER A 70 -5.63 9.99 -15.35
CA SER A 70 -6.22 9.33 -16.52
C SER A 70 -7.60 8.71 -16.25
N GLN A 71 -7.94 8.43 -14.99
CA GLN A 71 -9.24 7.87 -14.60
C GLN A 71 -10.34 8.94 -14.43
N GLY A 72 -9.99 10.24 -14.49
CA GLY A 72 -10.96 11.33 -14.54
C GLY A 72 -11.60 11.66 -13.17
N ASN A 73 -11.05 12.69 -12.51
CA ASN A 73 -11.61 13.52 -11.43
C ASN A 73 -12.71 12.94 -10.52
N GLY A 74 -12.38 12.71 -9.24
CA GLY A 74 -13.38 12.70 -8.17
C GLY A 74 -12.95 12.15 -6.80
N ILE A 75 -11.83 11.44 -6.69
CA ILE A 75 -11.47 10.73 -5.44
C ILE A 75 -10.24 11.34 -4.76
N GLN A 76 -10.08 12.67 -4.82
CA GLN A 76 -8.98 13.33 -4.11
C GLN A 76 -9.24 13.48 -2.61
N GLU A 77 -10.51 13.52 -2.18
CA GLU A 77 -10.87 13.63 -0.75
C GLU A 77 -11.28 12.32 -0.11
N VAL A 78 -11.99 11.44 -0.82
CA VAL A 78 -12.49 10.16 -0.27
C VAL A 78 -11.34 9.16 -0.03
N CYS A 79 -10.27 9.20 -0.84
CA CYS A 79 -9.10 8.35 -0.61
C CYS A 79 -8.40 8.65 0.72
N SER A 80 -8.38 9.90 1.21
CA SER A 80 -7.65 10.25 2.44
C SER A 80 -8.13 9.51 3.69
N TYR A 81 -9.45 9.31 3.83
CA TYR A 81 -10.04 8.64 4.98
C TYR A 81 -9.93 7.11 4.90
N VAL A 82 -10.15 6.55 3.71
CA VAL A 82 -10.00 5.10 3.47
C VAL A 82 -8.53 4.70 3.62
N GLU A 83 -7.61 5.46 2.99
CA GLU A 83 -6.15 5.30 3.11
C GLU A 83 -5.70 5.31 4.58
N ALA A 84 -6.21 6.23 5.40
CA ALA A 84 -5.82 6.31 6.82
C ALA A 84 -6.28 5.07 7.61
N SER A 85 -7.51 4.61 7.40
CA SER A 85 -8.05 3.43 8.09
C SER A 85 -7.36 2.13 7.67
N GLU A 86 -6.98 2.02 6.40
CA GLU A 86 -6.29 0.86 5.84
C GLU A 86 -4.80 0.87 6.20
N TYR A 87 -4.16 2.05 6.17
CA TYR A 87 -2.79 2.24 6.67
C TYR A 87 -2.67 1.82 8.13
N LEU A 88 -3.62 2.21 9.00
CA LEU A 88 -3.62 1.80 10.40
C LEU A 88 -3.79 0.29 10.55
N GLN A 89 -4.61 -0.36 9.72
CA GLN A 89 -4.73 -1.82 9.71
C GLN A 89 -3.42 -2.49 9.29
N ILE A 90 -2.73 -1.99 8.26
CA ILE A 90 -1.41 -2.49 7.84
C ILE A 90 -0.38 -2.29 8.96
N LYS A 91 -0.31 -1.09 9.55
CA LYS A 91 0.63 -0.75 10.62
C LYS A 91 0.39 -1.62 11.87
N SER A 92 -0.87 -1.81 12.25
CA SER A 92 -1.24 -2.69 13.37
C SER A 92 -0.85 -4.14 13.10
N LYS A 93 -1.08 -4.66 11.88
CA LYS A 93 -0.67 -6.03 11.49
C LYS A 93 0.85 -6.20 11.45
N ARG A 94 1.59 -5.18 11.03
CA ARG A 94 3.05 -5.19 11.03
C ARG A 94 3.62 -5.22 12.46
N TYR A 95 2.96 -4.54 13.40
CA TYR A 95 3.41 -4.48 14.80
C TYR A 95 3.22 -5.81 15.55
N ILE A 96 2.14 -6.55 15.27
CA ILE A 96 1.93 -7.90 15.86
C ILE A 96 2.88 -8.98 15.30
N VAL A 97 3.55 -8.73 14.16
CA VAL A 97 4.57 -9.64 13.60
C VAL A 97 5.99 -9.27 14.06
N ALA A 98 6.16 -8.09 14.65
CA ALA A 98 7.45 -7.57 15.11
C ALA A 98 7.67 -7.88 16.61
N ASP A 99 7.78 -9.15 16.94
CA ASP A 99 8.25 -9.68 18.23
C ASP A 99 9.07 -10.94 17.86
N GLU A 100 10.39 -11.03 17.99
CA GLU A 100 11.32 -10.37 18.90
C GLU A 100 12.60 -9.92 18.18
N GLY A 101 13.09 -8.71 18.48
CA GLY A 101 14.41 -8.24 18.05
C GLY A 101 14.47 -6.75 17.77
N GLU A 102 14.57 -5.98 18.85
CA GLU A 102 15.10 -4.60 18.91
C GLU A 102 14.29 -3.49 18.21
N TYR A 103 13.53 -2.73 19.02
CA TYR A 103 13.79 -1.30 19.28
C TYR A 103 12.68 -0.73 20.16
N SER A 104 13.04 -0.33 21.39
CA SER A 104 12.14 0.33 22.34
C SER A 104 12.19 1.85 22.14
N PRO A 105 11.10 2.53 21.75
CA PRO A 105 11.04 3.98 21.85
C PRO A 105 10.71 4.33 23.31
N SER A 106 11.73 4.74 24.06
CA SER A 106 11.58 5.33 25.38
C SER A 106 10.65 6.54 25.28
N TYR A 107 9.48 6.46 25.91
CA TYR A 107 8.64 7.63 26.19
C TYR A 107 9.32 8.48 27.26
N HIS A 108 10.31 9.28 26.85
CA HIS A 108 10.86 10.36 27.65
C HIS A 108 11.19 11.54 26.74
N MET A 109 10.17 12.30 26.32
CA MET A 109 10.30 13.74 26.14
C MET A 109 8.92 14.41 26.01
N PHE A 110 8.19 14.49 27.11
CA PHE A 110 7.43 15.70 27.44
C PHE A 110 7.53 15.85 28.96
N LEU A 111 8.14 16.97 29.38
CA LEU A 111 8.19 17.44 30.76
C LEU A 111 6.77 17.64 31.30
#